data_AF-R5P6X7-F1
#
_entry.id   AF-R5P6X7-F1
#
_cell.length_a   1.000
_cell.length_b   1.000
_cell.length_c   1.000
_cell.angle_alpha   90.00
_cell.angle_beta   90.00
_cell.angle_gamma   90.00
#
_symmetry.space_group_name_H-M   'P 1'
#
loop_
_entity.id
_entity.type
_entity.pdbx_description
1 polymer ?
#
loop_
_entity_poly.entity_id
_entity_poly.type
_entity_poly.pdbx_seq_one_letter_code
_entity_poly.pdbx_strand_id
1 'polypeptide(L)'
;MRIIEIAGVQLVVSDKDYNYYWTRRNIGENSDAFKVACRRLLGLGPDSHSFDYGFIQLHIWGDNNKDQCIKKIHESGLIEYEEEWYKEQASPQLKGAAYTAQCEQALMQGLDDEFEDELEL
;
A
#
# COMPACT_ATOMS: atom_id res chain seq x y z
N MET A 1 9.47 -1.56 -18.39
CA MET A 1 9.37 -0.42 -17.43
C MET A 1 8.30 0.52 -17.92
N ARG A 2 7.44 1.01 -17.02
CA ARG A 2 6.31 1.89 -17.34
C ARG A 2 6.22 3.03 -16.33
N ILE A 3 5.44 4.05 -16.67
CA ILE A 3 5.20 5.21 -15.81
C ILE A 3 3.80 5.07 -15.21
N ILE A 4 3.72 5.30 -13.90
CA ILE A 4 2.46 5.45 -13.16
C ILE A 4 2.45 6.80 -12.44
N GLU A 5 1.26 7.25 -12.02
CA GLU A 5 1.12 8.45 -11.22
C GLU A 5 0.60 8.10 -9.81
N ILE A 6 1.31 8.55 -8.78
CA ILE A 6 0.93 8.43 -7.37
C ILE A 6 1.03 9.82 -6.75
N ALA A 7 -0.06 10.32 -6.16
CA ALA A 7 -0.11 11.64 -5.52
C ALA A 7 0.39 12.80 -6.42
N GLY A 8 0.12 12.73 -7.73
CA GLY A 8 0.59 13.73 -8.70
C GLY A 8 2.10 13.68 -8.99
N VAL A 9 2.75 12.55 -8.67
CA VAL A 9 4.17 12.27 -8.96
C VAL A 9 4.27 11.08 -9.91
N GLN A 10 5.05 11.26 -10.98
CA GLN A 10 5.30 10.21 -11.96
C GLN A 10 6.46 9.32 -11.52
N LEU A 11 6.21 8.01 -11.44
CA LEU A 11 7.17 7.01 -11.00
C LEU A 11 7.40 5.97 -12.11
N VAL A 12 8.66 5.62 -12.34
CA VAL A 12 9.06 4.48 -13.17
C VAL A 12 8.92 3.21 -12.35
N VAL A 13 8.18 2.23 -12.88
CA VAL A 13 7.98 0.93 -12.24
C VAL A 13 8.20 -0.21 -13.23
N SER A 14 8.37 -1.43 -12.72
CA SER A 14 8.44 -2.63 -13.54
C SER A 14 7.08 -2.94 -14.20
N ASP A 15 7.07 -3.77 -15.25
CA ASP A 15 5.80 -4.17 -15.89
C ASP A 15 4.91 -5.00 -14.93
N LYS A 16 5.53 -5.75 -14.00
CA LYS A 16 4.81 -6.48 -12.94
C LYS A 16 4.11 -5.51 -11.99
N ASP A 17 4.82 -4.49 -11.54
CA ASP A 17 4.31 -3.48 -10.62
C ASP A 17 3.24 -2.62 -11.26
N TYR A 18 3.40 -2.28 -12.54
CA TYR A 18 2.39 -1.60 -13.32
C TYR A 18 1.08 -2.40 -13.38
N ASN A 19 1.17 -3.70 -13.68
CA ASN A 19 -0.02 -4.56 -13.75
C ASN A 19 -0.68 -4.69 -12.38
N TYR A 20 0.11 -4.84 -11.31
CA TYR A 20 -0.42 -4.88 -9.95
C TYR A 20 -1.14 -3.56 -9.58
N TYR A 21 -0.52 -2.41 -9.85
CA TYR A 21 -1.12 -1.09 -9.65
C TYR A 21 -2.48 -0.97 -10.35
N TRP A 22 -2.55 -1.33 -11.63
CA TRP A 22 -3.80 -1.21 -12.40
C TRP A 22 -4.90 -2.16 -11.95
N THR A 23 -4.56 -3.39 -11.61
CA THR A 23 -5.53 -4.34 -11.04
C THR A 23 -6.15 -3.79 -9.76
N ARG A 24 -5.35 -3.16 -8.89
CA ARG A 24 -5.85 -2.55 -7.65
C ARG A 24 -6.60 -1.25 -7.89
N ARG A 25 -6.16 -0.44 -8.87
CA ARG A 25 -6.87 0.79 -9.26
C ARG A 25 -8.28 0.52 -9.77
N ASN A 26 -8.48 -0.58 -10.49
CA ASN A 26 -9.80 -0.99 -10.99
C ASN A 26 -10.81 -1.32 -9.88
N ILE A 27 -10.35 -1.60 -8.65
CA ILE A 27 -11.20 -1.80 -7.47
C ILE A 27 -11.72 -0.44 -6.95
N GLY A 28 -11.01 0.64 -7.23
CA GLY A 28 -11.38 2.02 -6.91
C GLY A 28 -10.25 2.77 -6.20
N GLU A 29 -10.05 4.03 -6.57
CA GLU A 29 -8.93 4.86 -6.05
C GLU A 29 -9.06 5.20 -4.55
N ASN A 30 -10.27 5.09 -3.99
CA ASN A 30 -10.50 5.29 -2.56
C ASN A 30 -10.38 3.99 -1.76
N SER A 31 -10.27 2.83 -2.42
CA SER A 31 -10.17 1.54 -1.74
C SER A 31 -8.84 1.38 -1.02
N ASP A 32 -8.88 0.66 0.10
CA ASP A 32 -7.70 0.26 0.86
C ASP A 32 -6.71 -0.50 -0.02
N ALA A 33 -7.22 -1.42 -0.84
CA ALA A 33 -6.43 -2.21 -1.76
C ALA A 33 -5.60 -1.34 -2.73
N PHE A 34 -6.14 -0.21 -3.20
CA PHE A 34 -5.40 0.72 -4.04
C PHE A 34 -4.38 1.54 -3.25
N LYS A 35 -4.75 2.06 -2.08
CA LYS A 35 -3.85 2.85 -1.22
C LYS A 35 -2.66 2.02 -0.74
N VAL A 36 -2.89 0.75 -0.37
CA VAL A 36 -1.86 -0.23 -0.04
C VAL A 36 -0.96 -0.52 -1.23
N ALA A 37 -1.52 -0.66 -2.43
CA ALA A 37 -0.71 -0.83 -3.64
C ALA A 37 0.19 0.37 -3.92
N CYS A 38 -0.32 1.60 -3.75
CA CYS A 38 0.47 2.82 -3.86
C CYS A 38 1.61 2.84 -2.84
N ARG A 39 1.33 2.53 -1.57
CA ARG A 39 2.34 2.43 -0.51
C ARG A 39 3.45 1.45 -0.87
N ARG A 40 3.09 0.24 -1.28
CA ARG A 40 4.06 -0.79 -1.69
C ARG A 40 5.03 -0.29 -2.76
N LEU A 41 4.51 0.43 -3.76
CA LEU A 41 5.30 0.97 -4.87
C LEU A 41 6.17 2.16 -4.47
N LEU A 42 5.84 2.84 -3.38
CA LEU A 42 6.67 3.85 -2.74
C LEU A 42 7.77 3.24 -1.86
N GLY A 43 7.93 1.92 -1.83
CA GLY A 43 8.86 1.24 -0.91
C GLY A 43 8.37 1.23 0.53
N LEU A 44 7.14 1.70 0.78
CA LEU A 44 6.43 1.48 2.02
C LEU A 44 5.88 0.05 1.94
N GLY A 45 6.71 -0.92 2.31
CA GLY A 45 6.27 -2.31 2.42
C GLY A 45 4.98 -2.40 3.27
N PRO A 46 4.23 -3.51 3.16
CA PRO A 46 3.05 -3.73 4.01
C PRO A 46 3.37 -3.55 5.51
N ASP A 47 4.61 -3.83 5.92
CA ASP A 47 5.11 -3.67 7.29
C ASP A 47 6.06 -2.47 7.51
N SER A 48 6.32 -1.65 6.49
CA SER A 48 7.28 -0.55 6.56
C SER A 48 6.56 0.81 6.52
N HIS A 49 6.47 1.44 7.69
CA HIS A 49 6.09 2.85 7.85
C HIS A 49 7.28 3.79 7.63
N SER A 50 8.48 3.25 7.44
CA SER A 50 9.67 4.03 7.12
C SER A 50 9.68 4.36 5.63
N PHE A 51 9.36 5.61 5.34
CA PHE A 51 9.49 6.21 4.02
C PHE A 51 10.96 6.29 3.61
N ASP A 52 11.34 5.50 2.60
CA ASP A 52 12.69 5.53 2.04
C ASP A 52 12.79 6.62 0.96
N TYR A 53 13.28 7.79 1.40
CA TYR A 53 13.57 8.94 0.55
C TYR A 53 14.46 8.58 -0.65
N GLY A 54 15.51 7.79 -0.43
CA GLY A 54 16.48 7.43 -1.47
C GLY A 54 15.88 6.51 -2.53
N PHE A 55 15.09 5.54 -2.10
CA PHE A 55 14.35 4.65 -3.01
C PHE A 55 13.43 5.44 -3.94
N ILE A 56 12.57 6.30 -3.40
CA ILE A 56 11.60 7.07 -4.21
C ILE A 56 12.32 8.04 -5.15
N GLN A 57 13.38 8.69 -4.67
CA GLN A 57 14.19 9.58 -5.49
C GLN A 57 14.73 8.91 -6.76
N LEU A 58 15.08 7.62 -6.69
CA LEU A 58 15.54 6.86 -7.86
C LEU A 58 14.42 6.51 -8.84
N HIS A 59 13.18 6.39 -8.37
CA HIS A 59 12.03 5.97 -9.17
C HIS A 59 11.26 7.16 -9.79
N ILE A 60 11.46 8.40 -9.34
CA ILE A 60 10.84 9.58 -9.96
C ILE A 60 11.28 9.74 -11.42
N TRP A 61 10.29 9.84 -12.31
CA TRP A 61 10.49 10.10 -13.73
C TRP A 61 10.47 11.60 -14.05
N GLY A 62 11.44 12.05 -14.86
CA GLY A 62 11.35 13.30 -15.62
C GLY A 62 11.44 14.62 -14.84
N ASP A 63 11.25 14.64 -13.52
CA ASP A 63 11.28 15.87 -12.73
C ASP A 63 12.68 16.18 -12.19
N ASN A 64 13.14 17.41 -12.42
CA ASN A 64 14.42 17.92 -11.92
C ASN A 64 14.34 18.29 -10.43
N ASN A 65 13.14 18.50 -9.88
CA ASN A 65 12.94 18.83 -8.47
C ASN A 65 12.39 17.65 -7.66
N LYS A 66 13.21 16.60 -7.54
CA LYS A 66 12.83 15.36 -6.85
C LYS A 66 12.42 15.58 -5.40
N ASP A 67 13.00 16.57 -4.72
CA ASP A 67 12.65 16.90 -3.34
C ASP A 67 11.20 17.40 -3.23
N GLN A 68 10.75 18.20 -4.20
CA GLN A 68 9.35 18.66 -4.26
C GLN A 68 8.39 17.51 -4.55
N CYS A 69 8.75 16.56 -5.42
CA CYS A 69 7.96 15.37 -5.66
C CYS A 69 7.82 14.53 -4.38
N ILE A 70 8.92 14.30 -3.68
CA ILE A 70 8.91 13.56 -2.42
C ILE A 70 8.02 14.25 -1.39
N LYS A 71 8.09 15.58 -1.29
CA LYS A 71 7.21 16.36 -0.43
C LYS A 71 5.72 16.16 -0.78
N LYS A 72 5.34 16.14 -2.07
CA LYS A 72 3.95 15.85 -2.48
C LYS A 72 3.49 14.47 -2.02
N ILE A 73 4.36 13.46 -2.13
CA ILE A 73 4.04 12.10 -1.65
C ILE A 73 3.86 12.12 -0.14
N HIS A 74 4.71 12.82 0.60
CA HIS A 74 4.58 12.95 2.05
C HIS A 74 3.28 13.67 2.46
N GLU A 75 2.89 14.72 1.74
CA GLU A 75 1.66 15.49 2.00
C GLU A 75 0.38 14.76 1.55
N SER A 76 0.50 13.65 0.82
CA SER A 76 -0.66 12.90 0.30
C SER A 76 -1.42 12.08 1.35
N GLY A 77 -0.83 11.88 2.54
CA GLY A 77 -1.38 11.02 3.58
C GLY A 77 -1.19 9.52 3.32
N LEU A 78 -0.55 9.11 2.21
CA LEU A 78 -0.27 7.69 1.93
C LEU A 78 0.70 7.06 2.94
N ILE A 79 1.60 7.86 3.53
CA ILE A 79 2.57 7.38 4.53
C ILE A 79 1.86 7.10 5.86
N GLU A 80 1.00 8.01 6.31
CA GLU A 80 0.24 7.90 7.58
C GLU A 80 -1.06 7.10 7.43
N TYR A 81 -1.35 6.60 6.22
CA TYR A 81 -2.56 5.84 5.95
C TYR A 81 -2.67 4.59 6.85
N GLU A 82 -3.83 4.41 7.46
CA GLU A 82 -4.22 3.20 8.18
C GLU A 82 -5.45 2.60 7.50
N GLU A 83 -5.39 1.29 7.24
CA GLU A 83 -6.45 0.51 6.62
C GLU A 83 -7.72 0.55 7.49
N GLU A 84 -8.89 0.71 6.86
CA GLU A 84 -10.17 0.89 7.55
C GLU A 84 -10.55 -0.35 8.36
N TRP A 85 -10.33 -1.55 7.81
CA TRP A 85 -10.57 -2.81 8.51
C TRP A 85 -9.70 -2.96 9.78
N TYR A 86 -8.54 -2.31 9.84
CA TYR A 86 -7.66 -2.33 11.02
C TYR A 86 -8.15 -1.40 12.13
N LYS A 87 -8.89 -0.32 11.80
CA LYS A 87 -9.40 0.64 12.78
C LYS A 87 -10.52 0.05 13.64
N GLU A 88 -11.24 -0.94 13.11
CA GLU A 88 -12.39 -1.56 13.78
C GLU A 88 -11.99 -2.75 14.67
N GLN A 89 -10.75 -3.24 14.58
CA GLN A 89 -10.25 -4.30 15.45
C GLN A 89 -9.87 -3.76 16.84
N ALA A 90 -10.86 -3.70 17.73
CA ALA A 90 -10.67 -3.38 19.13
C ALA A 90 -10.03 -4.56 19.90
N SER A 91 -8.72 -4.78 19.80
CA SER A 91 -7.93 -5.34 20.91
C SER A 91 -6.40 -5.28 20.68
N PRO A 92 -5.61 -4.87 21.69
CA PRO A 92 -4.16 -4.81 21.62
C PRO A 92 -3.57 -6.17 21.97
N GLN A 93 -2.86 -6.81 21.05
CA GLN A 93 -1.82 -7.76 21.45
C GLN A 93 -0.71 -7.93 20.42
N LEU A 94 -1.00 -7.78 19.13
CA LEU A 94 0.00 -7.81 18.07
C LEU A 94 -0.17 -6.57 17.19
N LYS A 95 0.92 -5.83 17.01
CA LYS A 95 0.98 -4.64 16.15
C LYS A 95 2.09 -4.83 15.14
N GLY A 96 1.92 -4.26 13.95
CA GLY A 96 2.92 -4.30 12.88
C GLY A 96 3.22 -5.73 12.43
N ALA A 97 4.50 -6.02 12.15
CA ALA A 97 4.96 -7.27 11.53
C ALA A 97 4.47 -8.56 12.22
N ALA A 98 4.23 -8.51 13.53
CA ALA A 98 3.78 -9.69 14.28
C ALA A 98 2.30 -10.02 14.03
N TYR A 99 1.49 -9.04 13.63
CA TYR A 99 0.10 -9.22 13.24
C TYR A 99 -0.01 -9.66 11.77
N THR A 100 0.76 -9.05 10.86
CA THR A 100 0.80 -9.47 9.45
C THR A 100 1.25 -10.92 9.30
N ALA A 101 2.26 -11.36 10.06
CA ALA A 101 2.69 -12.75 10.08
C ALA A 101 1.61 -13.72 10.58
N GLN A 102 0.74 -13.26 11.49
CA GLN A 102 -0.41 -14.03 11.98
C GLN A 102 -1.48 -14.15 10.88
N CYS A 103 -1.80 -13.05 10.19
CA CYS A 103 -2.74 -13.06 9.06
C CYS A 103 -2.24 -13.90 7.89
N GLU A 104 -0.96 -13.82 7.54
CA GLU A 104 -0.35 -14.67 6.50
C GLU A 104 -0.38 -16.16 6.89
N GLN A 105 -0.16 -16.49 8.17
CA GLN A 105 -0.32 -17.85 8.66
C GLN A 105 -1.76 -18.34 8.60
N ALA A 106 -2.75 -17.49 8.93
CA ALA A 106 -4.17 -17.84 8.84
C ALA A 106 -4.57 -18.12 7.38
N LEU A 107 -4.15 -17.26 6.45
CA LEU A 107 -4.33 -17.44 5.00
C LEU A 107 -3.69 -18.73 4.47
N MET A 108 -2.48 -19.08 4.91
CA MET A 108 -1.84 -20.36 4.55
C MET A 108 -2.56 -21.58 5.12
N GLN A 109 -3.27 -21.42 6.23
CA GLN A 109 -4.07 -22.47 6.86
C GLN A 109 -5.49 -22.57 6.27
N GLY A 110 -5.82 -21.70 5.29
CA GLY A 110 -7.16 -21.65 4.70
C GLY A 110 -8.24 -21.15 5.67
N LEU A 111 -7.83 -20.50 6.76
CA LEU A 111 -8.70 -19.80 7.68
C LEU A 111 -8.85 -18.38 7.13
N ASP A 112 -9.68 -18.27 6.09
CA ASP A 112 -10.13 -16.99 5.55
C ASP A 112 -11.37 -16.58 6.34
N ASP A 113 -11.17 -15.89 7.48
CA ASP A 113 -12.29 -15.39 8.30
C ASP A 113 -13.09 -14.28 7.57
N GLU A 114 -12.70 -13.88 6.35
CA GLU A 114 -13.40 -12.87 5.55
C GLU A 114 -14.60 -13.41 4.74
N PHE A 115 -15.02 -14.67 4.91
CA PHE A 115 -16.14 -15.25 4.15
C PHE A 115 -17.10 -16.20 4.90
N GLU A 116 -17.31 -16.07 6.21
CA GLU A 116 -18.40 -16.82 6.89
C GLU A 116 -19.55 -15.96 7.45
N ASP A 117 -19.45 -14.63 7.55
CA ASP A 117 -20.52 -13.80 8.15
C ASP A 117 -21.60 -13.29 7.17
N GLU A 118 -21.60 -13.71 5.90
CA GLU A 118 -22.74 -13.48 4.97
C GLU A 118 -23.64 -14.72 4.77
N LEU A 119 -23.49 -15.75 5.61
CA LEU A 119 -24.28 -16.98 5.50
C LEU A 119 -24.85 -17.49 6.83
N GLU A 120 -25.28 -16.61 7.74
CA GLU A 120 -26.22 -17.00 8.80
C GLU A 120 -27.45 -16.06 8.90
N LEU A 121 -28.54 -16.56 8.31
CA LEU A 121 -30.00 -16.37 8.60
C LEU A 121 -30.69 -15.03 8.31
#